data_AF-A0A968JHC6-F1
#
_entry.id   AF-A0A968JHC6-F1
#
_cell.length_a   1.000
_cell.length_b   1.000
_cell.length_c   1.000
_cell.angle_alpha   90.00
_cell.angle_beta   90.00
_cell.angle_gamma   90.00
#
_symmetry.space_group_name_H-M   'P 1'
#
loop_
_entity.id
_entity.type
_entity.pdbx_description
1 polymer ?
#
loop_
_entity_poly.entity_id
_entity_poly.type
_entity_poly.pdbx_seq_one_letter_code
_entity_poly.pdbx_strand_id
1 'polypeptide(L)'
;MYPRLMVAITVFSFTLYMIPGLFGANLKLLAGIIPPQSTHNFDVPALVASQGLQAAPTNVQLVNEKVKYADFLHLPHRLQGFFEYEQGIAYAKKVNKPIFLDFTGHGCANCRKMEEYVWSDPRILRVLNEEYVIIFAVCR
;
A
#
# COMPACT_ATOMS: atom_id res chain seq x y z
N MET A 1 39.23 -23.28 5.22
CA MET A 1 38.02 -23.68 5.98
C MET A 1 37.01 -22.53 6.12
N TYR A 2 37.47 -21.32 6.42
CA TYR A 2 36.64 -20.12 6.63
C TYR A 2 35.72 -19.62 5.49
N PRO A 3 36.07 -19.71 4.19
CA PRO A 3 35.19 -19.13 3.16
C PRO A 3 33.86 -19.88 3.02
N ARG A 4 33.83 -21.18 3.35
CA ARG A 4 32.61 -22.00 3.33
C ARG A 4 31.67 -21.64 4.49
N LEU A 5 32.24 -21.31 5.65
CA LEU A 5 31.49 -20.87 6.83
C LEU A 5 30.85 -19.48 6.60
N MET A 6 31.60 -18.54 6.02
CA MET A 6 31.10 -17.19 5.75
C MET A 6 29.93 -17.17 4.77
N VAL A 7 30.02 -17.95 3.68
CA VAL A 7 28.90 -18.09 2.72
C VAL A 7 27.66 -18.69 3.40
N ALA A 8 27.85 -19.69 4.27
CA ALA A 8 26.74 -20.32 4.99
C ALA A 8 26.03 -19.34 5.94
N ILE A 9 26.77 -18.50 6.68
CA ILE A 9 26.19 -17.50 7.59
C ILE A 9 25.38 -16.45 6.81
N THR A 10 25.88 -15.98 5.67
CA THR A 10 25.18 -14.98 4.83
C THR A 10 23.87 -15.54 4.27
N VAL A 11 23.90 -16.75 3.70
CA VAL A 11 22.69 -17.39 3.14
C VAL A 11 21.68 -17.68 4.26
N PHE A 12 22.13 -18.21 5.40
CA PHE A 12 21.26 -18.52 6.53
C PHE A 12 20.60 -17.27 7.12
N SER A 13 21.34 -16.17 7.27
CA SER A 13 20.80 -14.89 7.76
C SER A 13 19.75 -14.32 6.81
N PHE A 14 19.99 -14.41 5.49
CA PHE A 14 19.02 -14.01 4.47
C PHE A 14 17.74 -14.88 4.53
N THR A 15 17.88 -16.19 4.70
CA THR A 15 16.72 -17.08 4.87
C THR A 15 15.91 -16.72 6.10
N LEU A 16 16.56 -16.50 7.26
CA LEU A 16 15.87 -16.08 8.48
C LEU A 16 15.11 -14.76 8.31
N TYR A 17 15.67 -13.82 7.53
CA TYR A 17 15.00 -12.55 7.21
C TYR A 17 13.77 -12.73 6.30
N MET A 18 13.75 -13.76 5.45
CA MET A 18 12.63 -14.09 4.56
C MET A 18 11.51 -14.90 5.23
N ILE A 19 11.80 -15.61 6.33
CA ILE A 19 10.78 -16.40 7.05
C ILE A 19 9.58 -15.53 7.48
N PRO A 20 9.75 -14.33 8.09
CA PRO A 20 8.63 -13.44 8.39
C PRO A 20 7.84 -13.00 7.15
N GLY A 21 8.50 -12.87 5.99
CA GLY A 21 7.86 -12.51 4.73
C GLY A 21 6.91 -13.58 4.22
N LEU A 22 7.20 -14.86 4.49
CA LEU A 22 6.30 -15.97 4.17
C LEU A 22 4.99 -15.91 4.98
N PHE A 23 5.02 -15.28 6.15
CA PHE A 23 3.85 -15.07 7.01
C PHE A 23 3.19 -13.69 6.80
N GLY A 24 3.55 -12.96 5.75
CA GLY A 24 2.91 -11.67 5.39
C GLY A 24 3.47 -10.45 6.12
N ALA A 25 4.68 -10.53 6.69
CA ALA A 25 5.35 -9.36 7.26
C ALA A 25 5.91 -8.45 6.16
N ASN A 26 5.84 -7.12 6.37
CA ASN A 26 6.33 -6.12 5.44
C ASN A 26 7.87 -6.15 5.34
N LEU A 27 8.42 -6.72 4.27
CA LEU A 27 9.86 -6.68 3.97
C LEU A 27 10.23 -5.39 3.25
N LYS A 28 10.28 -4.30 4.02
CA LYS A 28 10.59 -2.96 3.50
C LYS A 28 11.87 -2.93 2.64
N LEU A 29 12.89 -3.74 2.98
CA LEU A 29 14.16 -3.77 2.23
C LEU A 29 14.01 -4.28 0.78
N LEU A 30 12.99 -5.09 0.48
CA LEU A 30 12.75 -5.69 -0.84
C LEU A 30 11.47 -5.17 -1.51
N ALA A 31 10.90 -4.10 -0.95
CA ALA A 31 9.71 -3.40 -1.44
C ALA A 31 9.66 -3.20 -2.96
N GLY A 32 10.82 -2.85 -3.52
CA GLY A 32 10.95 -2.49 -4.93
C GLY A 32 11.00 -3.68 -5.89
N ILE A 33 11.19 -4.91 -5.39
CA ILE A 33 11.37 -6.11 -6.21
C ILE A 33 10.27 -7.17 -5.99
N ILE A 34 9.46 -7.03 -4.93
CA ILE A 34 8.37 -7.95 -4.61
C ILE A 34 7.06 -7.36 -5.15
N PRO A 35 6.20 -8.16 -5.82
CA PRO A 35 4.89 -7.69 -6.29
C PRO A 35 4.03 -7.16 -5.14
N PRO A 36 3.10 -6.22 -5.42
CA PRO A 36 2.30 -5.55 -4.40
C PRO A 36 1.52 -6.54 -3.53
N GLN A 37 1.48 -6.30 -2.22
CA GLN A 37 0.88 -7.19 -1.20
C GLN A 37 -0.60 -7.52 -1.47
N SER A 38 -1.29 -6.73 -2.29
CA SER A 38 -2.67 -6.96 -2.71
C SER A 38 -2.89 -8.23 -3.54
N THR A 39 -1.86 -8.81 -4.16
CA THR A 39 -1.99 -10.07 -4.91
C THR A 39 -1.53 -11.29 -4.13
N HIS A 40 -1.01 -11.13 -2.91
CA HIS A 40 -0.57 -12.23 -2.05
C HIS A 40 -1.70 -12.66 -1.10
N ASN A 41 -2.36 -13.77 -1.41
CA ASN A 41 -3.49 -14.35 -0.67
C ASN A 41 -3.13 -14.97 0.71
N PHE A 42 -2.12 -14.44 1.42
CA PHE A 42 -1.65 -14.99 2.69
C PHE A 42 -1.76 -13.95 3.82
N ASP A 43 -2.97 -13.46 4.07
CA ASP A 43 -3.29 -12.61 5.21
C ASP A 43 -3.45 -13.44 6.50
N VAL A 44 -2.34 -13.73 7.18
CA VAL A 44 -2.38 -14.22 8.57
C VAL A 44 -3.08 -13.21 9.51
N PRO A 45 -2.96 -11.87 9.33
CA PRO A 45 -3.73 -10.91 10.12
C PRO A 45 -5.25 -11.00 9.89
N ALA A 46 -5.72 -11.41 8.72
CA ALA A 46 -7.15 -11.62 8.46
C ALA A 46 -7.66 -12.91 9.12
N LEU A 47 -6.81 -13.94 9.25
CA LEU A 47 -7.11 -15.17 9.99
C LEU A 47 -7.05 -14.98 11.51
N VAL A 48 -6.25 -14.03 12.02
CA VAL A 48 -6.25 -13.66 13.45
C VAL A 48 -7.38 -12.67 13.76
N ALA A 49 -7.71 -11.75 12.85
CA ALA A 49 -8.85 -10.84 12.99
C ALA A 49 -10.20 -11.56 12.95
N SER A 50 -10.29 -12.77 12.36
CA SER A 50 -11.50 -13.58 12.40
C SER A 50 -11.74 -14.29 13.75
N GLN A 51 -10.78 -14.26 14.69
CA GLN A 51 -10.92 -14.90 16.00
C GLN A 51 -10.94 -13.97 17.22
N GLY A 52 -10.98 -12.64 17.02
CA GLY A 52 -11.29 -11.74 18.12
C GLY A 52 -10.53 -10.43 18.07
N LEU A 53 -11.12 -9.45 17.40
CA LEU A 53 -11.41 -8.10 17.90
C LEU A 53 -11.94 -7.34 16.69
N GLN A 54 -13.15 -6.78 16.79
CA GLN A 54 -13.71 -5.90 15.77
C GLN A 54 -12.71 -4.76 15.47
N ALA A 55 -12.02 -4.84 14.34
CA ALA A 55 -11.43 -3.67 13.71
C ALA A 55 -12.59 -2.81 13.21
N ALA A 56 -12.71 -1.62 13.80
CA ALA A 56 -13.78 -0.67 13.57
C ALA A 56 -14.10 -0.48 12.07
N PRO A 57 -15.38 -0.31 11.69
CA PRO A 57 -15.74 0.10 10.35
C PRO A 57 -15.34 1.55 10.19
N THR A 58 -14.18 1.83 9.58
CA THR A 58 -13.91 3.16 9.03
C THR A 58 -14.74 3.33 7.76
N ASN A 59 -16.01 3.59 8.03
CA ASN A 59 -17.03 4.01 7.10
C ASN A 59 -16.74 5.46 6.72
N VAL A 60 -15.94 5.65 5.67
CA VAL A 60 -16.04 6.85 4.84
C VAL A 60 -16.22 6.30 3.44
N GLN A 61 -17.42 5.85 3.08
CA GLN A 61 -17.73 5.69 1.66
C GLN A 61 -17.46 7.04 1.00
N LEU A 62 -16.55 7.09 0.02
CA LEU A 62 -16.55 8.19 -0.94
C LEU A 62 -17.97 8.29 -1.51
N VAL A 63 -18.65 9.31 -1.01
CA VAL A 63 -20.07 9.67 -1.15
C VAL A 63 -20.64 9.24 -2.49
N ASN A 64 -21.49 8.20 -2.48
CA ASN A 64 -22.63 7.96 -3.38
C ASN A 64 -22.41 8.10 -4.92
N GLU A 65 -21.17 8.20 -5.37
CA GLU A 65 -20.79 8.42 -6.77
C GLU A 65 -19.76 7.35 -7.12
N LYS A 66 -20.14 6.44 -8.02
CA LYS A 66 -19.32 5.27 -8.38
C LYS A 66 -17.94 5.77 -8.86
N VAL A 67 -16.91 5.56 -8.04
CA VAL A 67 -15.52 5.86 -8.42
C VAL A 67 -15.18 4.98 -9.62
N LYS A 68 -14.89 5.60 -10.77
CA LYS A 68 -14.55 4.85 -11.99
C LYS A 68 -13.27 4.05 -11.72
N TYR A 69 -13.26 2.79 -12.13
CA TYR A 69 -12.15 1.83 -11.98
C TYR A 69 -11.85 1.32 -10.55
N ALA A 70 -12.69 1.65 -9.56
CA ALA A 70 -12.54 1.12 -8.19
C ALA A 70 -12.66 -0.41 -8.10
N ASP A 71 -13.27 -1.06 -9.10
CA ASP A 71 -13.39 -2.53 -9.17
C ASP A 71 -12.05 -3.22 -9.48
N PHE A 72 -11.09 -2.52 -10.10
CA PHE A 72 -9.83 -3.09 -10.58
C PHE A 72 -8.58 -2.48 -9.96
N LEU A 73 -8.67 -1.24 -9.48
CA LEU A 73 -7.53 -0.52 -8.94
C LEU A 73 -7.83 -0.15 -7.49
N HIS A 74 -7.00 -0.67 -6.58
CA HIS A 74 -7.06 -0.36 -5.16
C HIS A 74 -5.86 0.52 -4.79
N LEU A 75 -6.09 1.49 -3.91
CA LEU A 75 -5.00 2.23 -3.31
C LEU A 75 -4.36 1.39 -2.19
N PRO A 76 -3.04 1.51 -1.98
CA PRO A 76 -2.37 0.91 -0.83
C PRO A 76 -2.94 1.44 0.50
N HIS A 77 -2.78 0.66 1.57
CA HIS A 77 -3.11 1.05 2.96
C HIS A 77 -4.57 1.47 3.20
N ARG A 78 -5.51 1.00 2.38
CA ARG A 78 -6.95 1.37 2.46
C ARG A 78 -7.21 2.87 2.30
N LEU A 79 -6.31 3.60 1.63
CA LEU A 79 -6.56 4.99 1.22
C LEU A 79 -7.68 5.03 0.18
N GLN A 80 -8.41 6.13 0.14
CA GLN A 80 -9.52 6.34 -0.79
C GLN A 80 -9.21 7.52 -1.71
N GLY A 81 -9.41 7.32 -3.00
CA GLY A 81 -9.06 8.30 -4.04
C GLY A 81 -9.74 8.02 -5.37
N PHE A 82 -9.43 8.85 -6.36
CA PHE A 82 -9.98 8.78 -7.71
C PHE A 82 -8.92 8.32 -8.71
N PHE A 83 -9.32 7.55 -9.72
CA PHE A 83 -8.43 7.13 -10.81
C PHE A 83 -8.58 7.99 -12.07
N GLU A 84 -9.69 8.73 -12.15
CA GLU A 84 -9.95 9.68 -13.23
C GLU A 84 -9.66 11.09 -12.75
N TYR A 85 -8.80 11.81 -13.47
CA TYR A 85 -8.37 13.17 -13.11
C TYR A 85 -9.55 14.15 -12.99
N GLU A 86 -10.45 14.17 -13.98
CA GLU A 86 -11.59 15.08 -14.00
C GLU A 86 -12.58 14.81 -12.86
N GLN A 87 -12.79 13.53 -12.51
CA GLN A 87 -13.66 13.14 -11.40
C GLN A 87 -13.07 13.62 -10.06
N GLY A 88 -11.76 13.44 -9.88
CA GLY A 88 -11.06 13.89 -8.69
C GLY A 88 -11.07 15.42 -8.53
N ILE A 89 -10.89 16.17 -9.61
CA ILE A 89 -11.00 17.64 -9.59
C ILE A 89 -12.41 18.08 -9.21
N ALA A 90 -13.43 17.50 -9.84
CA ALA A 90 -14.81 17.84 -9.56
C ALA A 90 -15.16 17.60 -8.08
N TYR A 91 -14.70 16.48 -7.52
CA TYR A 91 -14.87 16.18 -6.10
C TYR A 91 -14.10 17.15 -5.21
N ALA A 92 -12.81 17.39 -5.49
CA ALA A 92 -11.97 18.31 -4.72
C ALA A 92 -12.56 19.74 -4.66
N LYS A 93 -13.14 20.21 -5.76
CA LYS A 93 -13.87 21.49 -5.82
C LYS A 93 -15.11 21.48 -4.92
N LYS A 94 -15.87 20.38 -4.88
CA LYS A 94 -17.07 20.24 -4.01
C LYS A 94 -16.70 20.26 -2.52
N VAL A 95 -15.63 19.54 -2.15
CA VAL A 95 -15.21 19.40 -0.74
C VAL A 95 -14.21 20.46 -0.28
N ASN A 96 -13.78 21.35 -1.18
CA ASN A 96 -12.81 22.42 -0.92
C ASN A 96 -11.49 21.94 -0.30
N LYS A 97 -10.99 20.77 -0.73
CA LYS A 97 -9.71 20.21 -0.27
C LYS A 97 -8.66 20.25 -1.38
N PRO A 98 -7.36 20.46 -1.05
CA PRO A 98 -6.28 20.36 -2.01
C PRO A 98 -6.18 18.95 -2.62
N ILE A 99 -5.70 18.90 -3.86
CA ILE A 99 -5.52 17.64 -4.61
C ILE A 99 -4.09 17.13 -4.37
N PHE A 100 -3.98 15.85 -4.05
CA PHE A 100 -2.72 15.11 -4.08
C PHE A 100 -2.72 14.20 -5.31
N LEU A 101 -1.97 14.60 -6.34
CA LEU A 101 -1.85 13.84 -7.58
C LEU A 101 -0.61 12.94 -7.49
N ASP A 102 -0.84 11.63 -7.42
CA ASP A 102 0.23 10.63 -7.40
C ASP A 102 0.35 9.93 -8.75
N PHE A 103 1.57 9.94 -9.30
CA PHE A 103 1.90 9.23 -10.52
C PHE A 103 2.64 7.95 -10.16
N THR A 104 2.01 6.81 -10.40
CA THR A 104 2.63 5.50 -10.18
C THR A 104 2.91 4.80 -11.50
N GLY A 105 3.79 3.80 -11.48
CA GLY A 105 4.00 2.88 -12.59
C GLY A 105 4.04 1.45 -12.10
N HIS A 106 3.54 0.50 -12.91
CA HIS A 106 3.45 -0.90 -12.52
C HIS A 106 4.79 -1.52 -12.08
N GLY A 107 5.89 -1.14 -12.74
CA GLY A 107 7.25 -1.60 -12.43
C GLY A 107 8.11 -0.56 -11.70
N CYS A 108 7.51 0.49 -11.14
CA CYS A 108 8.27 1.59 -10.55
C CYS A 108 8.77 1.22 -9.14
N ALA A 109 10.02 0.73 -9.03
CA ALA A 109 10.62 0.38 -7.74
C ALA A 109 10.67 1.54 -6.73
N ASN A 110 10.84 2.78 -7.21
CA ASN A 110 10.84 3.96 -6.35
C ASN A 110 9.45 4.27 -5.79
N CYS A 111 8.41 4.13 -6.60
CA CYS A 111 7.02 4.31 -6.20
C CYS A 111 6.65 3.27 -5.14
N ARG A 112 7.09 2.01 -5.32
CA ARG A 112 6.93 0.96 -4.31
C ARG A 112 7.62 1.30 -2.99
N LYS A 113 8.84 1.83 -3.05
CA LYS A 113 9.57 2.26 -1.86
C LYS A 113 8.85 3.41 -1.15
N MET A 114 8.30 4.37 -1.88
CA MET A 114 7.49 5.46 -1.32
C MET A 114 6.26 4.91 -0.58
N GLU A 115 5.52 3.99 -1.21
CA GLU A 115 4.34 3.40 -0.62
C GLU A 115 4.64 2.54 0.62
N GLU A 116 5.77 1.82 0.64
CA GLU A 116 6.13 0.97 1.78
C GLU A 116 6.82 1.70 2.93
N TYR A 117 7.61 2.73 2.67
CA TYR A 117 8.35 3.44 3.71
C TYR A 117 7.65 4.71 4.19
N VAL A 118 7.01 5.45 3.30
CA VAL A 118 6.44 6.76 3.62
C VAL A 118 4.94 6.64 3.85
N TRP A 119 4.22 5.96 2.96
CA TRP A 119 2.77 5.85 3.10
C TRP A 119 2.35 4.84 4.18
N SER A 120 3.27 4.01 4.68
CA SER A 120 3.00 3.17 5.85
C SER A 120 3.12 3.91 7.19
N ASP A 121 3.63 5.15 7.21
CA ASP A 121 3.71 5.96 8.43
C ASP A 121 2.30 6.46 8.81
N PRO A 122 1.80 6.17 10.03
CA PRO A 122 0.47 6.60 10.48
C PRO A 122 0.24 8.11 10.39
N ARG A 123 1.30 8.92 10.53
CA ARG A 123 1.21 10.39 10.44
C ARG A 123 0.87 10.83 9.02
N ILE A 124 1.51 10.21 8.04
CA ILE A 124 1.29 10.50 6.61
C ILE A 124 -0.08 9.99 6.18
N LEU A 125 -0.48 8.80 6.64
CA LEU A 125 -1.82 8.26 6.36
C LEU A 125 -2.93 9.18 6.84
N ARG A 126 -2.79 9.76 8.05
CA ARG A 126 -3.76 10.72 8.57
C ARG A 126 -3.87 11.95 7.67
N VAL A 127 -2.73 12.55 7.32
CA VAL A 127 -2.69 13.74 6.46
C VAL A 127 -3.30 13.45 5.09
N LEU A 128 -2.93 12.33 4.46
CA LEU A 128 -3.45 11.95 3.14
C LEU A 128 -4.97 11.69 3.14
N ASN A 129 -5.51 11.15 4.23
CA ASN A 129 -6.95 10.84 4.33
C ASN A 129 -7.80 12.06 4.73
N GLU A 130 -7.28 12.88 5.64
CA GLU A 130 -8.06 13.99 6.22
C GLU A 130 -7.91 15.29 5.43
N GLU A 131 -6.72 15.58 4.88
CA GLU A 131 -6.40 16.90 4.33
C GLU A 131 -6.44 16.95 2.79
N TYR A 132 -6.32 15.82 2.11
CA TYR A 132 -6.18 15.77 0.65
C TYR A 132 -7.26 14.94 -0.05
N VAL A 133 -7.53 15.29 -1.30
CA VAL A 133 -8.21 14.41 -2.26
C VAL A 133 -7.15 13.75 -3.13
N ILE A 134 -7.03 12.43 -3.03
CA ILE A 134 -6.01 11.67 -3.76
C ILE A 134 -6.51 11.35 -5.16
N ILE A 135 -5.70 11.65 -6.17
CA ILE A 135 -5.89 11.21 -7.54
C ILE A 135 -4.70 10.34 -7.91
N PHE A 136 -4.97 9.10 -8.31
CA PHE A 136 -3.94 8.11 -8.60
C PHE A 136 -3.90 7.86 -10.12
N ALA A 137 -2.82 8.32 -10.75
CA ALA A 137 -2.60 8.18 -12.19
C ALA A 137 -1.56 7.10 -12.45
N VAL A 138 -1.93 6.07 -13.23
CA VAL A 138 -1.01 5.02 -13.63
C VAL A 138 -0.35 5.40 -14.95
N CYS A 139 0.96 5.63 -14.91
CA CYS A 139 1.79 5.88 -16.07
C CYS A 139 2.20 4.52 -16.68
N ARG A 140 1.96 4.38 -17.99
CA ARG A 140 2.27 3.16 -18.74
C ARG A 140 3.63 3.25 -19.43
#